data_AF-A0A263DGU3-F1
#
_entry.id   AF-A0A263DGU3-F1
#
_cell.length_a   1.000
_cell.length_b   1.000
_cell.length_c   1.000
_cell.angle_alpha   90.00
_cell.angle_beta   90.00
_cell.angle_gamma   90.00
#
_symmetry.space_group_name_H-M   'P 1'
#
loop_
_entity.id
_entity.type
_entity.pdbx_description
1 polymer ?
#
loop_
_entity_poly.entity_id
_entity_poly.type
_entity_poly.pdbx_seq_one_letter_code
_entity_poly.pdbx_strand_id
1 'polypeptide(L)' 'MAQGSWAEFVLELATRRDVIERLMADHRPNAAGLCVKCTTPGRGTPRAAWPCSLWTLADSARHARAERS' A
#
# COMPACT_ATOMS: atom_id res chain seq x y z
N MET A 1 -12.53 -4.89 -22.45
CA MET A 1 -12.31 -4.24 -21.15
C MET A 1 -10.81 -4.27 -20.92
N ALA A 2 -10.14 -3.12 -20.91
CA ALA A 2 -8.72 -3.10 -20.61
C ALA A 2 -8.56 -3.35 -19.11
N GLN A 3 -8.24 -4.60 -18.75
CA GLN A 3 -7.83 -4.94 -17.40
C GLN A 3 -6.41 -4.39 -17.27
N GLY A 4 -6.23 -3.28 -16.55
CA GLY A 4 -4.89 -2.75 -16.27
C GLY A 4 -4.08 -3.79 -15.50
N SER A 5 -2.84 -4.01 -15.92
CA SER A 5 -1.91 -4.85 -15.19
C SER A 5 -1.61 -4.22 -13.82
N TRP A 6 -1.25 -5.07 -12.86
CA TRP A 6 -0.82 -4.60 -11.55
C TRP A 6 0.39 -3.65 -11.62
N ALA A 7 1.27 -3.87 -12.61
CA ALA A 7 2.42 -3.01 -12.87
C ALA A 7 2.00 -1.60 -13.33
N GLU A 8 1.03 -1.48 -14.25
CA GLU A 8 0.50 -0.17 -14.68
C GLU A 8 -0.11 0.59 -13.51
N PHE A 9 -0.82 -0.11 -12.62
CA PHE A 9 -1.37 0.53 -11.42
C PHE A 9 -0.28 1.04 -10.47
N VAL A 10 0.79 0.28 -10.26
CA VAL A 10 1.96 0.74 -9.47
C VAL A 10 2.58 2.00 -10.09
N LEU A 11 2.71 2.05 -11.42
CA LEU A 11 3.23 3.21 -12.13
C LEU A 11 2.32 4.44 -11.98
N GLU A 12 1.00 4.26 -12.13
CA GLU A 12 0.03 5.32 -11.90
C GLU A 12 0.07 5.83 -10.46
N LEU A 13 0.08 4.93 -9.46
CA LEU A 13 0.17 5.32 -8.05
C LEU A 13 1.46 6.08 -7.75
N ALA A 14 2.56 5.72 -8.40
CA ALA A 14 3.85 6.36 -8.20
C ALA A 14 3.90 7.82 -8.72
N THR A 15 2.87 8.28 -9.43
CA THR A 15 2.66 9.72 -9.74
C THR A 15 2.04 10.51 -8.57
N ARG A 16 1.45 9.82 -7.58
CA ARG A 16 0.66 10.40 -6.46
C ARG A 16 1.40 10.29 -5.13
N ARG A 17 2.38 11.15 -4.92
CA ARG A 17 3.26 11.15 -3.73
C ARG A 17 2.47 11.19 -2.42
N ASP A 18 1.45 12.03 -2.35
CA ASP A 18 0.58 12.21 -1.18
C ASP A 18 -0.17 10.92 -0.80
N VAL A 19 -0.63 10.17 -1.80
CA VAL A 19 -1.31 8.89 -1.59
C VAL A 19 -0.32 7.83 -1.06
N ILE A 20 0.88 7.77 -1.63
CA ILE A 20 1.95 6.88 -1.16
C ILE A 20 2.28 7.17 0.31
N GLU A 21 2.51 8.44 0.64
CA GLU A 21 2.82 8.87 2.01
C GLU A 21 1.69 8.53 2.98
N ARG A 22 0.43 8.75 2.57
CA ARG A 22 -0.74 8.39 3.38
C ARG A 22 -0.83 6.89 3.61
N LEU A 23 -0.68 6.08 2.57
CA LEU A 23 -0.74 4.61 2.68
C LEU A 23 0.34 4.08 3.63
N MET A 24 1.56 4.59 3.53
CA MET A 24 2.66 4.20 4.41
C MET A 24 2.50 4.70 5.85
N ALA A 25 1.86 5.86 6.05
CA ALA A 25 1.58 6.39 7.37
C ALA A 25 0.46 5.62 8.08
N ASP A 26 -0.60 5.28 7.35
CA ASP A 26 -1.78 4.60 7.89
C ASP A 26 -1.53 3.10 8.11
N HIS A 27 -0.85 2.44 7.17
CA HIS A 27 -0.54 1.01 7.26
C HIS A 27 0.82 0.84 7.92
N ARG A 28 0.81 0.48 9.21
CA ARG A 28 1.98 0.26 10.07
C ARG A 28 1.87 -1.07 10.81
N PRO A 29 3.00 -1.67 11.25
CA PRO A 29 2.96 -2.83 12.12
C PRO A 29 2.46 -2.46 13.52
N ASN A 30 1.73 -3.37 14.17
CA ASN A 30 1.50 -3.36 15.61
C ASN A 30 2.45 -4.34 16.32
N ALA A 31 2.39 -4.40 17.66
CA ALA A 31 3.23 -5.29 18.46
C ALA A 31 3.00 -6.80 18.19
N ALA A 32 1.89 -7.17 17.56
CA ALA A 32 1.54 -8.55 17.22
C ALA A 32 1.91 -8.93 15.77
N GLY A 33 2.65 -8.08 15.04
CA GLY A 33 3.02 -8.33 13.65
C GLY A 33 1.85 -8.20 12.66
N LEU A 34 0.79 -7.46 13.03
CA LEU A 34 -0.37 -7.19 12.18
C LEU A 34 -0.41 -5.72 11.76
N CYS A 35 -1.12 -5.43 10.67
CA CYS A 35 -1.33 -4.06 10.23
C CYS A 35 -2.40 -3.34 11.06
N VAL A 36 -2.07 -2.19 11.69
CA VAL A 36 -2.99 -1.41 12.55
C VAL A 36 -4.24 -0.90 11.85
N LYS A 37 -4.18 -0.64 10.53
CA LYS A 37 -5.34 -0.14 9.78
C LYS A 37 -6.24 -1.29 9.33
N CYS A 38 -5.65 -2.41 8.94
CA CYS A 38 -6.37 -3.61 8.52
C CYS A 38 -6.95 -4.39 9.70
N THR A 39 -6.67 -4.04 10.96
CA THR A 39 -7.27 -4.70 12.14
C THR A 39 -8.68 -4.21 12.47
N THR A 40 -9.18 -3.16 11.81
CA THR A 40 -10.52 -2.62 12.08
C THR A 40 -11.60 -3.50 11.44
N PRO A 41 -12.48 -4.17 12.22
CA PRO A 41 -13.59 -4.95 11.68
C PRO A 41 -14.53 -4.07 10.85
N GLY A 42 -15.16 -4.64 9.81
CA GLY A 42 -16.15 -3.94 8.98
C GLY A 42 -15.59 -3.10 7.82
N ARG A 43 -14.27 -3.14 7.55
CA ARG A 43 -13.64 -2.40 6.41
C ARG A 43 -12.76 -3.27 5.49
N GLY A 44 -12.94 -4.59 5.46
CA GLY A 44 -12.14 -5.52 4.65
C GLY A 44 -11.56 -6.68 5.46
N THR A 45 -10.40 -7.20 5.05
CA THR A 45 -9.69 -8.37 5.63
C THR A 45 -9.16 -8.05 7.04
N PRO A 46 -9.89 -8.40 8.12
CA PRO A 46 -9.48 -8.08 9.47
C PRO A 46 -8.20 -8.84 9.81
N ARG A 47 -7.30 -8.23 10.59
CA ARG A 47 -6.05 -8.87 11.07
C ARG A 47 -5.08 -9.27 9.95
N ALA A 48 -5.00 -8.50 8.87
CA ALA A 48 -3.93 -8.72 7.88
C ALA A 48 -2.55 -8.69 8.56
N ALA A 49 -1.72 -9.70 8.26
CA ALA A 49 -0.33 -9.73 8.68
C ALA A 49 0.43 -8.54 8.10
N TRP A 50 1.43 -8.06 8.83
CA TRP A 50 2.38 -7.08 8.34
C TRP A 50 3.53 -7.76 7.58
N PRO A 51 3.96 -7.24 6.41
CA PRO A 51 3.37 -6.13 5.67
C PRO A 51 2.07 -6.53 4.96
N CYS A 52 1.05 -5.67 5.04
CA CYS A 52 -0.20 -5.89 4.32
C CYS A 52 -0.08 -5.45 2.85
N SER A 53 -0.97 -5.93 1.98
CA SER A 53 -0.97 -5.62 0.54
C SER A 53 -0.95 -4.14 0.21
N LEU A 54 -1.65 -3.30 0.98
CA LEU A 54 -1.67 -1.84 0.77
C LEU A 54 -0.32 -1.17 1.08
N TRP A 55 0.41 -1.69 2.08
CA TRP A 55 1.77 -1.22 2.34
C TRP A 55 2.72 -1.68 1.23
N THR A 56 2.65 -2.95 0.80
CA THR A 56 3.49 -3.50 -0.28
C THR A 56 3.28 -2.74 -1.60
N LEU A 57 2.04 -2.37 -1.89
CA LEU A 57 1.70 -1.53 -3.04
C LEU A 57 2.36 -0.15 -2.93
N ALA A 58 2.21 0.52 -1.78
CA ALA A 58 2.80 1.85 -1.57
C ALA A 58 4.33 1.81 -1.64
N ASP A 59 4.95 0.74 -1.12
CA ASP A 59 6.41 0.56 -1.18
C ASP A 59 6.90 0.35 -2.61
N SER A 60 6.19 -0.47 -3.39
CA SER A 60 6.48 -0.67 -4.82
C SER A 60 6.37 0.65 -5.60
N ALA A 61 5.32 1.44 -5.33
CA ALA A 61 5.14 2.75 -5.97
C ALA A 61 6.21 3.77 -5.53
N ARG A 62 6.63 3.74 -4.26
CA ARG A 62 7.72 4.59 -3.76
C ARG A 62 9.04 4.29 -4.46
N HIS A 63 9.38 3.01 -4.63
CA HIS A 63 10.59 2.60 -5.37
C HIS A 63 10.52 3.02 -6.84
N ALA A 64 9.41 2.74 -7.51
CA ALA A 64 9.22 3.16 -8.91
C ALA A 64 9.29 4.69 -9.09
N ARG A 65 8.85 5.47 -8.09
CA ARG A 65 9.00 6.94 -8.09
C ARG A 65 10.45 7.36 -7.92
N ALA A 66 11.18 6.73 -7.00
CA ALA A 66 12.59 7.06 -6.73
C ALA A 66 13.50 6.79 -7.94
N GLU A 67 13.18 5.77 -8.73
CA GLU A 67 13.89 5.47 -9.99
C GLU A 67 13.67 6.52 -11.08
N ARG A 68 12.67 7.41 -10.94
CA ARG A 68 12.32 8.45 -11.91
C ARG A 68 12.70 9.86 -11.49
N SER A 69 13.11 10.05 -10.24
CA SER A 69 13.56 11.34 -9.69
C SER A 69 15.06 11.50 -9.82
#